data_AF-A0A9E1PHR6-F1
#
_entry.id   AF-A0A9E1PHR6-F1
#
_cell.length_a   1.000
_cell.length_b   1.000
_cell.length_c   1.000
_cell.angle_alpha   90.00
_cell.angle_beta   90.00
_cell.angle_gamma   90.00
#
_symmetry.space_group_name_H-M   'P 1'
#
loop_
_entity.id
_entity.type
_entity.pdbx_description
1 polymer ?
#
loop_
_entity_poly.entity_id
_entity_poly.type
_entity_poly.pdbx_seq_one_letter_code
_entity_poly.pdbx_strand_id
1 'polypeptide(L)' 'AGVDGDFHLLEKAYRGMNLDNFATFLQFFKQAGHNLDATNPEGKTLVQIASEHGHGGDYVVALRTAGASD' A
#
# COMPACT_ATOMS: atom_id res chain seq x y z
N ALA A 1 18.55 -9.92 5.10
CA ALA A 1 17.86 -9.00 4.17
C ALA A 1 16.64 -8.47 4.91
N GLY A 2 16.50 -7.15 4.99
CA GLY A 2 15.30 -6.51 5.57
C GLY A 2 14.21 -6.38 4.51
N VAL A 3 12.96 -6.21 4.95
CA VAL A 3 11.87 -5.79 4.06
C VAL A 3 12.13 -4.33 3.63
N ASP A 4 11.70 -3.96 2.42
CA ASP A 4 11.68 -2.56 2.00
C ASP A 4 10.92 -1.71 3.03
N GLY A 5 11.50 -0.59 3.45
CA GLY A 5 10.93 0.28 4.48
C GLY A 5 9.58 0.86 4.09
N ASP A 6 9.41 1.21 2.81
CA ASP A 6 8.17 1.77 2.30
C ASP A 6 7.09 0.70 2.23
N PHE A 7 7.46 -0.51 1.78
CA PHE A 7 6.55 -1.65 1.82
C PHE A 7 6.10 -1.96 3.25
N HIS A 8 7.02 -1.94 4.23
CA HIS A 8 6.67 -2.18 5.62
C HIS A 8 5.63 -1.21 6.16
N LEU A 9 5.80 0.08 5.86
CA LEU A 9 4.85 1.13 6.27
C LEU A 9 3.49 0.97 5.59
N LEU A 10 3.49 0.69 4.27
CA LEU A 10 2.28 0.42 3.50
C LEU A 10 1.51 -0.77 4.06
N GLU A 11 2.18 -1.89 4.31
CA GLU A 11 1.56 -3.10 4.85
C GLU A 11 1.00 -2.87 6.26
N LYS A 12 1.73 -2.15 7.12
CA LYS A 12 1.27 -1.76 8.46
C LYS A 12 0.00 -0.90 8.38
N ALA A 13 -0.03 0.09 7.49
CA ALA A 13 -1.21 0.94 7.30
C ALA A 13 -2.40 0.13 6.78
N TYR A 14 -2.19 -0.72 5.77
CA TYR A 14 -3.23 -1.58 5.20
C TYR A 14 -3.87 -2.52 6.23
N ARG A 15 -3.07 -3.09 7.13
CA ARG A 15 -3.56 -4.02 8.17
C ARG A 15 -4.17 -3.32 9.38
N GLY A 16 -3.79 -2.07 9.63
CA GLY A 16 -4.09 -1.37 10.88
C GLY A 16 -5.11 -0.23 10.76
N MET A 17 -5.39 0.25 9.55
CA MET A 17 -6.30 1.38 9.32
C MET A 17 -7.60 0.92 8.67
N ASN A 18 -8.67 1.70 8.87
CA ASN A 18 -9.83 1.62 8.01
C ASN A 18 -9.54 2.32 6.66
N LEU A 19 -10.46 2.19 5.71
CA LEU A 19 -10.28 2.68 4.34
C LEU A 19 -10.04 4.20 4.28
N ASP A 20 -10.81 5.01 5.01
CA ASP A 20 -10.71 6.48 4.97
C ASP A 20 -9.36 6.98 5.52
N ASN A 21 -8.90 6.39 6.64
CA ASN A 21 -7.60 6.69 7.22
C ASN A 21 -6.47 6.21 6.31
N PHE A 22 -6.63 5.04 5.68
CA PHE A 22 -5.65 4.52 4.74
C PHE A 22 -5.52 5.43 3.51
N ALA A 23 -6.63 5.89 2.92
CA ALA A 23 -6.60 6.84 1.81
C ALA A 23 -5.87 8.14 2.19
N THR A 24 -6.12 8.66 3.39
CA THR A 24 -5.42 9.83 3.93
C THR A 24 -3.92 9.57 4.10
N PHE A 25 -3.57 8.40 4.65
CA PHE A 25 -2.18 7.96 4.79
C PHE A 25 -1.46 7.94 3.44
N LEU A 26 -2.06 7.39 2.39
CA LEU A 26 -1.44 7.32 1.05
C LEU A 26 -1.10 8.70 0.48
N GLN A 27 -1.93 9.72 0.75
CA GLN A 27 -1.64 11.10 0.34
C GLN A 27 -0.39 11.63 1.03
N PHE A 28 -0.28 11.48 2.36
CA PHE A 28 0.90 11.91 3.10
C PHE A 28 2.14 11.11 2.73
N PHE A 29 1.99 9.80 2.53
CA PHE A 29 3.05 8.89 2.15
C PHE A 29 3.70 9.33 0.83
N LYS A 30 2.87 9.62 -0.19
CA LYS A 30 3.34 10.13 -1.48
C LYS A 30 3.94 11.54 -1.37
N GLN A 31 3.32 12.44 -0.60
CA GLN A 31 3.85 13.80 -0.41
C GLN A 31 5.21 13.81 0.28
N ALA A 32 5.48 12.84 1.15
CA ALA A 32 6.78 12.65 1.78
C ALA A 32 7.83 12.00 0.86
N GLY A 33 7.48 11.65 -0.38
CA GLY A 33 8.39 11.08 -1.37
C GLY A 33 8.58 9.57 -1.26
N HIS A 34 7.72 8.86 -0.52
CA HIS A 34 7.76 7.41 -0.43
C HIS A 34 7.23 6.73 -1.69
N ASN A 35 7.68 5.49 -1.92
CA ASN A 35 7.32 4.67 -3.05
C ASN A 35 6.09 3.80 -2.77
N LEU A 36 4.99 4.06 -3.49
CA LEU A 36 3.76 3.24 -3.43
C LEU A 36 3.92 1.86 -4.06
N ASP A 37 4.89 1.70 -4.95
CA ASP A 37 5.19 0.45 -5.67
C ASP A 37 6.35 -0.31 -5.01
N ALA A 38 6.66 0.00 -3.75
CA ALA A 38 7.62 -0.77 -2.96
C ALA A 38 7.14 -2.22 -2.82
N THR A 39 8.08 -3.17 -2.82
CA THR A 39 7.77 -4.60 -2.83
C THR A 39 8.22 -5.31 -1.57
N ASN A 40 7.51 -6.39 -1.22
CA ASN A 40 7.96 -7.34 -0.22
C ASN A 40 9.20 -8.13 -0.71
N PRO A 41 9.79 -9.05 0.10
CA PRO A 41 10.95 -9.83 -0.32
C PRO A 41 10.68 -10.81 -1.48
N GLU A 42 9.41 -11.08 -1.79
CA GLU A 42 8.98 -11.90 -2.93
C GLU A 42 8.77 -11.07 -4.21
N GLY A 43 8.99 -9.75 -4.16
CA GLY A 43 8.78 -8.85 -5.29
C GLY A 43 7.32 -8.45 -5.51
N LYS A 44 6.42 -8.71 -4.55
CA LYS A 44 5.01 -8.33 -4.66
C LYS A 44 4.74 -6.92 -4.13
N THR A 45 3.95 -6.14 -4.86
CA THR A 45 3.43 -4.83 -4.41
C THR A 45 2.26 -5.02 -3.44
N LEU A 46 1.89 -3.95 -2.71
CA LEU A 46 0.70 -3.99 -1.88
C LEU A 46 -0.59 -4.12 -2.72
N VAL A 47 -0.62 -3.61 -3.95
CA VAL A 47 -1.75 -3.78 -4.89
C VAL A 47 -1.97 -5.26 -5.19
N GLN A 48 -0.90 -5.99 -5.50
CA GLN A 48 -0.97 -7.43 -5.77
C GLN A 48 -1.44 -8.21 -4.55
N ILE A 49 -0.92 -7.91 -3.36
CA ILE A 49 -1.31 -8.58 -2.12
C ILE A 49 -2.76 -8.29 -1.75
N ALA A 50 -3.19 -7.03 -1.79
CA ALA A 50 -4.56 -6.66 -1.46
C ALA A 50 -5.57 -7.22 -2.46
N SER A 51 -5.19 -7.38 -3.74
CA SER A 51 -6.05 -8.00 -4.76
C SER A 51 -6.36 -9.47 -4.49
N GLU A 52 -5.49 -10.19 -3.76
CA GLU A 52 -5.72 -11.57 -3.35
C GLU A 52 -6.70 -11.69 -2.15
N HIS A 53 -7.03 -10.58 -1.48
CA HIS A 53 -7.90 -10.57 -0.30
C HIS A 53 -9.34 -10.17 -0.63
N GLY A 54 -10.32 -10.91 -0.10
CA GLY A 54 -11.75 -10.67 -0.36
C GLY A 54 -12.28 -9.29 0.07
N HIS A 55 -11.59 -8.58 0.96
CA HIS A 55 -11.92 -7.22 1.38
C HIS A 55 -10.90 -6.17 0.92
N GLY A 56 -9.94 -6.56 0.07
CA GLY A 56 -8.88 -5.66 -0.39
C GLY A 56 -9.27 -4.77 -1.57
N GLY A 57 -10.42 -5.00 -2.22
CA GLY A 57 -10.85 -4.27 -3.42
C GLY A 57 -10.84 -2.75 -3.23
N ASP A 58 -11.46 -2.24 -2.17
CA ASP A 58 -11.51 -0.80 -1.91
C ASP A 58 -10.12 -0.23 -1.61
N TYR A 59 -9.24 -1.01 -0.96
CA TYR A 59 -7.85 -0.62 -0.72
C TYR A 59 -7.03 -0.58 -2.01
N VAL A 60 -7.27 -1.51 -2.94
CA VAL A 60 -6.67 -1.48 -4.29
C VAL A 60 -7.11 -0.23 -5.04
N VAL A 61 -8.39 0.14 -4.97
CA VAL A 61 -8.89 1.39 -5.56
C VAL A 61 -8.20 2.61 -4.93
N ALA A 62 -8.05 2.65 -3.60
CA ALA A 62 -7.36 3.73 -2.91
C ALA A 62 -5.88 3.84 -3.32
N LEU A 63 -5.17 2.71 -3.41
CA LEU A 63 -3.77 2.64 -3.88
C LEU A 63 -3.62 3.18 -5.30
N ARG A 64 -4.43 2.69 -6.24
CA ARG A 64 -4.40 3.15 -7.64
C ARG A 64 -4.77 4.63 -7.76
N THR A 65 -5.72 5.10 -6.97
CA THR A 65 -6.08 6.54 -6.91
C THR A 65 -4.94 7.40 -6.39
N ALA A 66 -4.15 6.89 -5.44
CA ALA A 66 -2.93 7.57 -4.97
C ALA A 66 -1.79 7.50 -6.01
N GLY A 67 -1.89 6.65 -7.02
CA GLY A 67 -0.94 6.51 -8.13
C GLY A 67 -0.03 5.30 -8.03
N ALA A 68 -0.39 4.28 -7.24
CA ALA A 68 0.25 2.98 -7.29
C ALA A 68 -0.06 2.26 -8.62
N SER A 69 0.89 1.48 -9.11
CA SER A 69 0.80 0.67 -10.32
C SER A 69 0.49 -0.80 -9.98
N ASP A 70 0.35 -1.63 -11.02
CA ASP A 70 0.20 -3.10 -10.89
C ASP A 70 1.50 -3.83 -10.56
#